data_AF-A0A1E7MZV6-F1
#
_entry.id   AF-A0A1E7MZV6-F1
#
_cell.length_a   1.000
_cell.length_b   1.000
_cell.length_c   1.000
_cell.angle_alpha   90.00
_cell.angle_beta   90.00
_cell.angle_gamma   90.00
#
_symmetry.space_group_name_H-M   'P 1'
#
loop_
_entity.id
_entity.type
_entity.pdbx_description
1 polymer ?
#
loop_
_entity_poly.entity_id
_entity_poly.type
_entity_poly.pdbx_seq_one_letter_code
_entity_poly.pdbx_strand_id
1 'polypeptide(L)'
;MKGIVSKVALGVAGTGMAVAVAAVAIGPRVSEWYDGRHQEQASYDSGSQAKAERRSVPAWLPDNASSVKYLMSTTGDDRLLRATLPEGRLPAGCSTGVSGRGPHPLPVSLKAGWFPEGVAAKAVGTCGHYNVTLTGNQLYAWQDGATLQAALRAEHVAKH
;
A
#
# COMPACT_ATOMS: atom_id res chain seq x y z
N MET A 1 -26.90 -38.30 22.47
CA MET A 1 -26.51 -39.44 23.34
C MET A 1 -25.51 -40.30 22.58
N LYS A 2 -24.49 -40.85 23.28
CA LYS A 2 -23.18 -41.39 22.82
C LYS A 2 -22.07 -40.33 23.00
N GLY A 3 -21.30 -40.29 24.09
CA GLY A 3 -20.96 -41.32 25.07
C GLY A 3 -19.61 -41.93 24.70
N ILE A 4 -18.51 -41.25 25.04
CA ILE A 4 -17.18 -41.86 25.15
C ILE A 4 -16.54 -41.30 26.42
N VAL A 5 -16.61 -42.11 27.47
CA VAL A 5 -15.84 -41.96 28.69
C VAL A 5 -14.55 -42.75 28.47
N SER A 6 -13.38 -42.14 28.65
CA SER A 6 -12.15 -42.91 28.91
C SER A 6 -11.11 -42.06 29.66
N LYS A 7 -11.23 -42.16 30.99
CA LYS A 7 -10.16 -42.36 31.98
C LYS A 7 -8.77 -41.89 31.57
N VAL A 8 -8.38 -40.71 32.04
CA VAL A 8 -6.96 -40.33 32.16
C VAL A 8 -6.48 -40.81 33.53
N ALA A 9 -5.59 -41.79 33.52
CA ALA A 9 -4.92 -42.30 34.72
C ALA A 9 -3.99 -41.21 35.28
N LEU A 10 -4.22 -40.81 36.53
CA LEU A 10 -3.28 -40.01 37.32
C LEU A 10 -2.17 -40.93 37.82
N GLY A 11 -1.06 -40.96 37.09
CA GLY A 11 0.21 -41.53 37.52
C GLY A 11 1.11 -40.44 38.11
N VAL A 12 1.66 -40.70 39.30
CA VAL A 12 2.40 -39.78 40.16
C VAL A 12 3.88 -39.70 39.81
N ALA A 13 4.43 -38.49 40.02
CA ALA A 13 5.83 -38.13 40.32
C ALA A 13 6.90 -38.23 39.22
N GLY A 14 7.47 -37.06 38.91
CA GLY A 14 8.77 -36.88 38.26
C GLY A 14 9.10 -35.39 38.21
N THR A 15 9.96 -34.94 39.12
CA THR A 15 10.45 -33.55 39.15
C THR A 15 11.19 -33.21 37.87
N GLY A 16 10.60 -32.34 37.07
CA GLY A 16 11.24 -31.68 35.95
C GLY A 16 10.30 -30.59 35.45
N MET A 17 10.68 -29.32 35.62
CA MET A 17 9.97 -28.22 34.98
C MET A 17 10.18 -28.32 33.46
N ALA A 18 9.37 -29.12 32.79
CA ALA A 18 9.22 -29.01 31.34
C ALA A 18 8.37 -27.77 31.07
N VAL A 19 8.99 -26.68 30.66
CA VAL A 19 8.28 -25.53 30.10
C VAL A 19 7.66 -26.01 28.79
N ALA A 20 6.38 -26.38 28.85
CA ALA A 20 5.59 -26.63 27.66
C ALA A 20 5.38 -25.29 26.95
N VAL A 21 6.22 -24.99 25.97
CA VAL A 21 5.96 -23.89 25.03
C VAL A 21 4.76 -24.34 24.20
N ALA A 22 3.58 -23.82 24.54
CA ALA A 22 2.40 -23.96 23.71
C ALA A 22 2.69 -23.23 22.38
N ALA A 23 3.12 -23.98 21.37
CA ALA A 23 3.15 -23.50 20.00
C ALA A 23 1.69 -23.26 19.57
N VAL A 24 1.20 -22.04 19.79
CA VAL A 24 -0.01 -21.57 19.12
C VAL A 24 0.32 -21.62 17.63
N ALA A 25 -0.31 -22.55 16.91
CA ALA A 25 -0.25 -22.60 15.47
C ALA A 25 -0.93 -21.35 14.91
N ILE A 26 -0.20 -20.24 14.84
CA ILE A 26 -0.59 -19.09 14.06
C ILE A 26 -0.37 -19.51 12.61
N GLY A 27 -1.47 -19.59 11.86
CA GLY A 27 -1.49 -19.95 10.45
C GLY A 27 -0.58 -19.08 9.57
N PRO A 28 -0.51 -19.36 8.26
CA PRO A 28 0.53 -18.86 7.39
C PRO A 28 0.42 -17.34 7.21
N ARG A 29 1.16 -16.58 8.03
CA ARG A 29 1.41 -15.14 7.84
C ARG A 29 2.90 -14.80 7.91
N VAL A 30 3.76 -15.81 7.86
CA VAL A 30 5.22 -15.62 8.04
C VAL A 30 5.97 -15.51 6.70
N SER A 31 5.30 -15.71 5.57
CA SER A 31 5.91 -15.53 4.24
C SER A 31 6.03 -14.08 3.80
N GLU A 32 5.26 -13.14 4.38
CA GLU A 32 5.34 -11.70 4.04
C GLU A 32 6.55 -10.98 4.66
N TRP A 33 7.17 -11.55 5.69
CA TRP A 33 8.20 -10.83 6.46
C TRP A 33 9.57 -10.78 5.77
N TYR A 34 9.88 -11.73 4.89
CA TYR A 34 11.18 -11.76 4.21
C TYR A 34 11.23 -10.89 2.94
N ASP A 35 10.11 -10.71 2.23
CA ASP A 35 9.99 -9.80 1.08
C ASP A 35 9.65 -8.34 1.48
N GLY A 36 9.22 -8.12 2.72
CA GLY A 36 8.75 -6.82 3.21
C GLY A 36 9.82 -5.78 3.59
N ARG A 37 11.12 -6.11 3.53
CA ARG A 37 12.19 -5.16 3.97
C ARG A 37 12.34 -3.93 3.08
N HIS A 38 11.80 -3.99 1.87
CA HIS A 38 11.92 -2.92 0.89
C HIS A 38 10.63 -2.14 0.66
N GLN A 39 9.67 -2.27 1.59
CA GLN A 39 8.37 -1.63 1.50
C GLN A 39 7.98 -1.02 2.86
N GLU A 40 7.42 0.18 2.83
CA GLU A 40 6.86 0.83 4.01
C GLU A 40 5.41 1.21 3.74
N GLN A 41 4.51 0.78 4.64
CA GLN A 41 3.10 1.13 4.61
C GLN A 41 2.72 1.97 5.83
N ALA A 42 1.88 2.98 5.62
CA ALA A 42 1.29 3.78 6.68
C ALA A 42 -0.17 4.12 6.36
N SER A 43 -0.93 4.45 7.41
CA SER A 43 -2.29 4.98 7.32
C SER A 43 -2.38 6.26 8.16
N TYR A 44 -3.13 7.24 7.68
CA TYR A 44 -3.29 8.54 8.32
C TYR A 44 -4.76 8.97 8.26
N ASP A 45 -5.19 9.75 9.25
CA ASP A 45 -6.57 10.22 9.33
C ASP A 45 -6.84 11.30 8.29
N SER A 46 -5.84 12.15 8.01
CA SER A 46 -5.93 13.24 7.05
C SER A 46 -4.74 13.35 6.09
N GLY A 47 -4.93 14.07 4.99
CA GLY A 47 -3.85 14.45 4.07
C GLY A 47 -2.82 15.37 4.70
N SER A 48 -3.24 16.28 5.60
CA SER A 48 -2.31 17.14 6.34
C SER A 48 -1.41 16.34 7.29
N GLN A 49 -1.97 15.36 8.01
CA GLN A 49 -1.20 14.46 8.87
C GLN A 49 -0.22 13.63 8.04
N ALA A 50 -0.69 13.04 6.93
CA ALA A 50 0.16 12.26 6.04
C ALA A 50 1.37 13.07 5.53
N LYS A 51 1.17 14.33 5.11
CA LYS A 51 2.24 15.21 4.64
C LYS A 51 3.18 15.67 5.76
N ALA A 52 2.68 15.87 6.97
CA ALA A 52 3.50 16.26 8.12
C ALA A 52 4.42 15.12 8.58
N GLU A 53 3.91 13.90 8.62
CA GLU A 53 4.67 12.73 9.10
C GLU A 53 5.54 12.09 8.01
N ARG A 54 5.21 12.30 6.74
CA ARG A 54 5.86 11.62 5.62
C ARG A 54 6.12 12.56 4.44
N ARG A 55 7.37 13.01 4.30
CA ARG A 55 7.80 13.90 3.20
C ARG A 55 7.57 13.34 1.80
N SER A 56 7.52 12.02 1.63
CA SER A 56 7.29 11.38 0.34
C SER A 56 5.81 11.38 -0.09
N VAL A 57 4.88 11.72 0.82
CA VAL A 57 3.47 11.94 0.46
C VAL A 57 3.39 13.16 -0.45
N PRO A 58 2.70 13.06 -1.60
CA PRO A 58 2.71 14.12 -2.59
C PRO A 58 2.00 15.38 -2.10
N ALA A 59 2.56 16.54 -2.41
CA ALA A 59 2.01 17.84 -2.03
C ALA A 59 0.63 18.13 -2.63
N TRP A 60 0.30 17.52 -3.78
CA TRP A 60 -1.01 17.67 -4.43
C TRP A 60 -2.15 16.99 -3.65
N LEU A 61 -1.85 16.12 -2.68
CA LEU A 61 -2.87 15.51 -1.83
C LEU A 61 -3.54 16.61 -0.97
N PRO A 62 -4.88 16.79 -1.06
CA PRO A 62 -5.58 17.78 -0.26
C PRO A 62 -5.42 17.52 1.24
N ASP A 63 -5.24 18.59 2.02
CA ASP A 63 -5.07 18.48 3.48
C ASP A 63 -6.25 17.82 4.18
N ASN A 64 -7.46 18.07 3.66
CA ASN A 64 -8.72 17.54 4.17
C ASN A 64 -9.13 16.20 3.53
N ALA A 65 -8.27 15.58 2.70
CA ALA A 65 -8.49 14.20 2.29
C ALA A 65 -8.46 13.30 3.52
N SER A 66 -9.28 12.26 3.58
CA SER A 66 -9.37 11.37 4.74
C SER A 66 -9.02 9.92 4.41
N SER A 67 -8.85 9.10 5.43
CA SER A 67 -8.56 7.65 5.28
C SER A 67 -7.38 7.37 4.34
N VAL A 68 -6.31 8.14 4.51
CA VAL A 68 -5.14 8.09 3.63
C VAL A 68 -4.36 6.81 3.91
N LYS A 69 -4.11 6.02 2.86
CA LYS A 69 -3.19 4.89 2.88
C LYS A 69 -2.06 5.14 1.90
N TYR A 70 -0.84 4.84 2.34
CA TYR A 70 0.35 5.05 1.54
C TYR A 70 1.27 3.84 1.67
N LEU A 71 1.71 3.30 0.53
CA LEU A 71 2.70 2.25 0.43
C LEU A 71 3.81 2.74 -0.49
N MET A 72 5.06 2.59 -0.05
CA MET A 72 6.22 2.98 -0.83
C MET A 72 7.28 1.90 -0.85
N SER A 73 8.06 1.83 -1.94
CA SER A 73 9.35 1.15 -1.91
C SER A 73 10.37 1.99 -1.14
N THR A 74 11.17 1.36 -0.29
CA THR A 74 12.30 2.02 0.41
C THR A 74 13.58 2.03 -0.41
N THR A 75 13.64 1.26 -1.52
CA THR A 75 14.80 1.14 -2.41
C THR A 75 14.55 1.69 -3.82
N GLY A 76 13.37 2.25 -4.06
CA GLY A 76 13.00 2.82 -5.35
C GLY A 76 11.88 3.83 -5.22
N ASP A 77 11.39 4.29 -6.36
CA ASP A 77 10.37 5.33 -6.43
C ASP A 77 8.95 4.80 -6.63
N ASP A 78 8.74 3.49 -6.48
CA ASP A 78 7.42 2.89 -6.57
C ASP A 78 6.54 3.39 -5.42
N ARG A 79 5.33 3.86 -5.72
CA ARG A 79 4.38 4.37 -4.72
C ARG A 79 2.95 3.96 -5.05
N LEU A 80 2.18 3.59 -4.02
CA LEU A 80 0.73 3.45 -4.06
C LEU A 80 0.10 4.37 -3.02
N LEU A 81 -0.99 5.04 -3.38
CA LEU A 81 -1.75 5.90 -2.49
C LEU A 81 -3.25 5.67 -2.67
N ARG A 82 -3.99 5.65 -1.55
CA ARG A 82 -5.46 5.73 -1.54
C ARG A 82 -5.88 6.82 -0.58
N ALA A 83 -6.86 7.62 -0.96
CA ALA A 83 -7.45 8.62 -0.09
C ALA A 83 -8.91 8.87 -0.44
N THR A 84 -9.71 9.29 0.53
CA THR A 84 -11.08 9.74 0.30
C THR A 84 -11.07 11.25 0.13
N LEU A 85 -11.53 11.73 -1.02
CA LEU A 85 -11.60 13.15 -1.34
C LEU A 85 -12.97 13.70 -0.95
N PRO A 86 -13.05 14.80 -0.17
CA PRO A 86 -14.33 15.34 0.27
C PRO A 86 -15.20 15.80 -0.90
N GLU A 87 -14.58 16.30 -1.97
CA GLU A 87 -15.29 16.90 -3.11
C GLU A 87 -15.61 15.91 -4.24
N GLY A 88 -15.17 14.65 -4.15
CA GLY A 88 -15.44 13.65 -5.19
C GLY A 88 -14.92 14.02 -6.59
N ARG A 89 -13.87 14.86 -6.66
CA ARG A 89 -13.20 15.29 -7.90
C ARG A 89 -11.69 15.25 -7.72
N LEU A 90 -10.94 15.19 -8.82
CA LEU A 90 -9.48 15.21 -8.76
C LEU A 90 -8.97 16.49 -8.07
N PRO A 91 -7.88 16.41 -7.28
CA PRO A 91 -7.25 17.57 -6.65
C PRO A 91 -6.83 18.65 -7.66
N ALA A 92 -6.71 19.88 -7.18
CA ALA A 92 -6.13 20.98 -7.97
C ALA A 92 -4.69 20.63 -8.41
N GLY A 93 -4.36 20.95 -9.67
CA GLY A 93 -3.05 20.62 -10.26
C GLY A 93 -2.94 19.21 -10.83
N CYS A 94 -3.99 18.39 -10.72
CA CYS A 94 -4.10 17.16 -11.49
C CYS A 94 -4.63 17.45 -12.90
N SER A 95 -4.11 16.74 -13.89
CA SER A 95 -4.55 16.80 -15.28
C SER A 95 -5.57 15.70 -15.54
N THR A 96 -6.72 16.08 -16.11
CA THR A 96 -7.71 15.12 -16.61
C THR A 96 -7.31 14.62 -17.99
N GLY A 97 -7.57 13.34 -18.26
CA GLY A 97 -7.12 12.69 -19.47
C GLY A 97 -5.68 12.21 -19.33
N VAL A 98 -5.44 10.98 -19.76
CA VAL A 98 -4.10 10.41 -19.73
C VAL A 98 -3.35 10.86 -20.98
N SER A 99 -2.49 11.85 -20.82
CA SER A 99 -1.63 12.38 -21.87
C SER A 99 -0.53 11.36 -22.18
N GLY A 100 -0.74 10.59 -23.24
CA GLY A 100 0.22 9.61 -23.75
C GLY A 100 -0.45 8.30 -24.16
N ARG A 101 -0.12 7.79 -25.36
CA ARG A 101 -0.56 6.46 -25.84
C ARG A 101 0.28 5.33 -25.23
N GLY A 102 0.59 5.42 -23.93
CA GLY A 102 1.48 4.49 -23.25
C GLY A 102 0.75 3.68 -22.17
N PRO A 103 1.25 2.50 -21.80
CA PRO A 103 0.77 1.81 -20.61
C PRO A 103 1.01 2.69 -19.37
N HIS A 104 0.08 2.65 -18.42
CA HIS A 104 0.22 3.25 -17.09
C HIS A 104 0.59 2.12 -16.10
N PRO A 105 1.83 1.60 -16.17
CA PRO A 105 2.19 0.40 -15.42
C PRO A 105 1.96 0.63 -13.92
N LEU A 106 1.45 -0.42 -13.27
CA LEU A 106 1.51 -0.48 -11.83
C LEU A 106 2.93 -0.84 -11.40
N PRO A 107 3.41 -0.31 -10.28
CA PRO A 107 4.69 -0.73 -9.72
C PRO A 107 4.63 -2.23 -9.40
N VAL A 108 5.45 -3.02 -10.09
CA VAL A 108 5.48 -4.48 -9.95
C VAL A 108 5.93 -4.90 -8.53
N SER A 109 6.74 -4.06 -7.87
CA SER A 109 7.29 -4.34 -6.56
C SER A 109 6.28 -4.15 -5.42
N LEU A 110 5.17 -3.43 -5.63
CA LEU A 110 4.22 -3.09 -4.57
C LEU A 110 2.91 -3.85 -4.72
N LYS A 111 2.46 -4.48 -3.64
CA LYS A 111 1.15 -5.12 -3.54
C LYS A 111 0.48 -4.72 -2.23
N ALA A 112 -0.78 -4.32 -2.31
CA ALA A 112 -1.57 -3.95 -1.14
C ALA A 112 -3.00 -4.43 -1.31
N GLY A 113 -3.54 -5.16 -0.32
CA GLY A 113 -4.92 -5.65 -0.36
C GLY A 113 -5.99 -4.54 -0.40
N TRP A 114 -5.62 -3.29 -0.12
CA TRP A 114 -6.49 -2.12 -0.23
C TRP A 114 -6.41 -1.40 -1.58
N PHE A 115 -5.51 -1.83 -2.46
CA PHE A 115 -5.31 -1.25 -3.79
C PHE A 115 -5.94 -2.17 -4.85
N PRO A 116 -6.96 -1.71 -5.59
CA PRO A 116 -7.73 -2.59 -6.46
C PRO A 116 -6.90 -3.16 -7.61
N GLU A 117 -7.13 -4.43 -7.93
CA GLU A 117 -6.63 -5.02 -9.16
C GLU A 117 -7.26 -4.35 -10.39
N GLY A 118 -6.52 -4.28 -11.50
CA GLY A 118 -6.99 -3.69 -12.76
C GLY A 118 -7.21 -2.18 -12.73
N VAL A 119 -6.86 -1.49 -11.63
CA VAL A 119 -7.03 -0.04 -11.47
C VAL A 119 -6.29 0.77 -12.54
N ALA A 120 -5.17 0.25 -13.05
CA ALA A 120 -4.42 0.89 -14.13
C ALA A 120 -5.21 1.06 -15.43
N ALA A 121 -6.08 0.10 -15.74
CA ALA A 121 -6.96 0.19 -16.91
C ALA A 121 -8.05 1.26 -16.77
N LYS A 122 -8.24 1.80 -15.55
CA LYS A 122 -9.23 2.82 -15.21
C LYS A 122 -8.60 4.17 -14.90
N ALA A 123 -7.34 4.40 -15.31
CA ALA A 123 -6.69 5.69 -15.14
C ALA A 123 -7.53 6.80 -15.79
N VAL A 124 -7.80 7.87 -15.05
CA VAL A 124 -8.60 9.02 -15.52
C VAL A 124 -7.75 10.28 -15.71
N GLY A 125 -6.50 10.26 -15.24
CA GLY A 125 -5.61 11.41 -15.31
C GLY A 125 -4.30 11.20 -14.55
N THR A 126 -3.59 12.29 -14.33
CA THR A 126 -2.32 12.31 -13.60
C THR A 126 -2.27 13.43 -12.56
N CYS A 127 -1.54 13.21 -11.47
CA CYS A 127 -1.23 14.20 -10.44
C CYS A 127 0.28 14.21 -10.20
N GLY A 128 1.00 15.17 -10.79
CA GLY A 128 2.45 15.07 -10.95
C GLY A 128 2.82 13.80 -11.74
N HIS A 129 3.71 12.97 -11.20
CA HIS A 129 4.10 11.70 -11.81
C HIS A 129 3.21 10.50 -11.42
N TYR A 130 2.15 10.74 -10.64
CA TYR A 130 1.19 9.69 -10.30
C TYR A 130 0.14 9.59 -11.38
N ASN A 131 -0.13 8.38 -11.83
CA ASN A 131 -1.39 8.07 -12.50
C ASN A 131 -2.48 7.96 -11.45
N VAL A 132 -3.70 8.38 -11.78
CA VAL A 132 -4.81 8.38 -10.83
C VAL A 132 -6.09 7.80 -11.43
N THR A 133 -6.89 7.18 -10.59
CA THR A 133 -8.31 6.93 -10.84
C THR A 133 -9.14 7.44 -9.67
N LEU A 134 -10.39 7.78 -9.95
CA LEU A 134 -11.33 8.26 -8.97
C LEU A 134 -12.63 7.47 -9.12
N THR A 135 -13.03 6.76 -8.07
CA THR A 135 -14.28 6.00 -8.01
C THR A 135 -15.17 6.59 -6.92
N GLY A 136 -16.19 7.36 -7.32
CA GLY A 136 -16.92 8.22 -6.39
C GLY A 136 -15.96 9.20 -5.72
N ASN A 137 -15.83 9.10 -4.40
CA ASN A 137 -14.90 9.93 -3.62
C ASN A 137 -13.57 9.24 -3.34
N GLN A 138 -13.38 7.99 -3.77
CA GLN A 138 -12.17 7.24 -3.49
C GLN A 138 -11.13 7.46 -4.60
N LEU A 139 -10.07 8.19 -4.27
CA LEU A 139 -8.90 8.35 -5.10
C LEU A 139 -7.96 7.16 -4.91
N TYR A 140 -7.48 6.61 -6.02
CA TYR A 140 -6.34 5.71 -6.06
C TYR A 140 -5.28 6.30 -6.97
N ALA A 141 -4.04 6.37 -6.50
CA ALA A 141 -2.91 6.93 -7.22
C ALA A 141 -1.73 5.97 -7.18
N TRP A 142 -1.00 5.86 -8.28
CA TRP A 142 0.20 5.02 -8.35
C TRP A 142 1.30 5.68 -9.17
N GLN A 143 2.52 5.37 -8.79
CA GLN A 143 3.74 5.77 -9.47
C GLN A 143 4.59 4.52 -9.66
N ASP A 144 5.00 4.28 -10.89
CA ASP A 144 6.02 3.30 -11.25
C ASP A 144 7.38 4.01 -11.30
N GLY A 145 8.35 3.51 -10.55
CA GLY A 145 9.64 4.14 -10.38
C GLY A 145 10.49 4.11 -11.63
N ALA A 146 10.41 3.04 -12.44
CA ALA A 146 11.12 3.00 -13.72
C ALA A 146 10.59 4.07 -14.68
N THR A 147 9.27 4.23 -14.74
CA THR A 147 8.59 5.26 -15.53
C THR A 147 8.96 6.67 -15.06
N LEU A 148 8.98 6.91 -13.74
CA LEU A 148 9.42 8.19 -13.18
C LEU A 148 10.87 8.49 -13.58
N GLN A 149 11.78 7.53 -13.38
CA GLN A 149 13.19 7.72 -13.67
C GLN A 149 13.45 7.96 -15.16
N ALA A 150 12.68 7.33 -16.05
CA ALA A 150 12.73 7.63 -17.48
C ALA A 150 12.26 9.06 -17.79
N ALA A 151 11.15 9.51 -17.19
CA ALA A 151 10.63 10.87 -17.35
C ALA A 151 11.63 11.93 -16.88
N LEU A 152 12.19 11.78 -15.67
CA LEU A 152 13.18 12.71 -15.11
C LEU A 152 14.43 12.83 -15.99
N ARG A 153 14.90 11.72 -16.57
CA ARG A 153 16.03 11.75 -17.51
C ARG A 153 15.69 12.50 -18.79
N ALA A 154 14.51 12.28 -19.36
CA ALA A 154 14.07 12.99 -20.55
C ALA A 154 13.96 14.50 -20.29
N GLU A 155 13.43 14.90 -19.14
CA GLU A 155 13.34 16.30 -18.71
C GLU A 155 14.72 16.94 -18.52
N HIS A 156 15.69 16.19 -17.99
CA HIS A 156 17.07 16.67 -17.85
C HIS A 156 17.69 16.93 -19.23
N VAL A 157 17.55 15.99 -20.17
CA VAL A 157 18.07 16.14 -21.54
C VAL A 157 17.44 17.35 -22.25
N ALA A 158 16.14 17.59 -22.08
CA ALA A 158 15.46 18.70 -22.75
C ALA A 158 15.89 20.10 -22.26
N LYS A 159 16.58 20.19 -21.12
CA LYS A 159 17.04 21.46 -20.51
C LYS A 159 18.48 21.81 -20.88
N HIS A 160 19.21 20.91 -21.53
CA HIS A 160 20.60 21.07 -21.95
C HIS A 160 20.71 21.04 -23.49
#